data_AF-A0A257Q9B8-F1
#
_entry.id   AF-A0A257Q9B8-F1
#
_cell.length_a   1.000
_cell.length_b   1.000
_cell.length_c   1.000
_cell.angle_alpha   90.00
_cell.angle_beta   90.00
_cell.angle_gamma   90.00
#
_symmetry.space_group_name_H-M   'P 1'
#
loop_
_entity.id
_entity.type
_entity.pdbx_description
1 polymer ?
#
loop_
_entity_poly.entity_id
_entity_poly.type
_entity_poly.pdbx_seq_one_letter_code
_entity_poly.pdbx_strand_id
1 'polypeptide(L)'
;MNTSALPFADFKVADLSLAEFGRKELRIAEREMPALMTIRAKYRAAQPLEGARIVGSLHMTIQTAVLIETLVDLGASVRWSSCNIFSTQDHAAAAIAAAGIPVFAWKGETEEEYWWCIEQTVRGSDGWTPNLILDDGGDLTGLIHEKHPELLAGIHGVSEETTTGVHRLLDMLKIGTLKIPAINVNDSVTKSKNDNKYGCRHSLNDAIKRATDHLLSGKQALVIGYGDVGKGSAASLRQEGMIVKVTEIDPICAMQACMDGYELVSPYLNGVNTGDDSGVDHTLLGKIDLIVTTTGNVNV
;
A
#
# COMPACT_ATOMS: atom_id res chain seq x y z
N MET A 1 -8.79 42.97 16.66
CA MET A 1 -9.41 41.78 17.28
C MET A 1 -8.50 40.61 17.00
N ASN A 2 -8.07 39.91 18.06
CA ASN A 2 -7.19 38.75 18.00
C ASN A 2 -7.64 37.75 16.95
N THR A 3 -6.76 37.47 15.99
CA THR A 3 -6.78 36.22 15.22
C THR A 3 -6.40 35.10 16.18
N SER A 4 -7.38 34.58 16.92
CA SER A 4 -7.22 33.28 17.57
C SER A 4 -7.05 32.27 16.44
N ALA A 5 -5.82 31.85 16.18
CA ALA A 5 -5.57 30.62 15.45
C ALA A 5 -6.48 29.56 16.07
N LEU A 6 -7.34 28.95 15.26
CA LEU A 6 -8.06 27.74 15.68
C LEU A 6 -7.01 26.82 16.29
N PRO A 7 -7.23 26.27 17.50
CA PRO A 7 -6.28 25.32 18.07
C PRO A 7 -6.03 24.26 16.99
N PHE A 8 -4.76 24.04 16.65
CA PHE A 8 -4.36 23.03 15.68
C PHE A 8 -5.07 21.74 16.08
N ALA A 9 -6.08 21.35 15.31
CA ALA A 9 -6.76 20.09 15.52
C ALA A 9 -5.75 18.99 15.17
N ASP A 10 -5.75 17.89 15.91
CA ASP A 10 -4.75 16.82 15.84
C ASP A 10 -4.89 15.98 14.55
N PHE A 11 -4.83 16.63 13.39
CA PHE A 11 -4.87 16.08 12.04
C PHE A 11 -4.28 17.10 11.04
N LYS A 12 -3.89 16.63 9.86
CA LYS A 12 -3.59 17.48 8.70
C LYS A 12 -4.02 16.78 7.42
N VAL A 13 -4.99 17.37 6.71
CA VAL A 13 -5.56 16.87 5.46
C VAL A 13 -5.66 17.99 4.44
N ALA A 14 -5.82 17.66 3.16
CA ALA A 14 -5.90 18.67 2.10
C ALA A 14 -7.09 19.63 2.26
N ASP A 15 -8.29 19.08 2.46
CA ASP A 15 -9.52 19.86 2.57
C ASP A 15 -10.58 19.13 3.42
N LEU A 16 -10.86 19.65 4.61
CA LEU A 16 -11.84 19.08 5.53
C LEU A 16 -13.28 19.16 5.00
N SER A 17 -13.58 20.07 4.06
CA SER A 17 -14.92 20.23 3.49
C SER A 17 -15.38 18.98 2.72
N LEU A 18 -14.44 18.12 2.32
CA LEU A 18 -14.69 16.86 1.61
C LEU A 18 -15.24 15.74 2.51
N ALA A 19 -15.30 15.94 3.84
CA ALA A 19 -15.67 14.91 4.79
C ALA A 19 -17.05 14.29 4.54
N GLU A 20 -18.05 15.08 4.14
CA GLU A 20 -19.40 14.56 3.86
C GLU A 20 -19.40 13.63 2.63
N PHE A 21 -18.60 13.98 1.61
CA PHE A 21 -18.43 13.13 0.44
C PHE A 21 -17.71 11.83 0.82
N GLY A 22 -16.62 11.91 1.57
CA GLY A 22 -15.94 10.71 2.08
C GLY A 22 -16.86 9.81 2.89
N ARG A 23 -17.71 10.38 3.76
CA ARG A 23 -18.71 9.61 4.52
C ARG A 23 -19.73 8.90 3.63
N LYS A 24 -20.10 9.48 2.48
CA LYS A 24 -20.98 8.81 1.51
C LYS A 24 -20.28 7.60 0.89
N GLU A 25 -19.03 7.74 0.47
CA GLU A 25 -18.26 6.63 -0.09
C GLU A 25 -17.93 5.53 0.93
N LEU A 26 -17.60 5.89 2.17
CA LEU A 26 -17.42 4.96 3.28
C LEU A 26 -18.65 4.05 3.46
N ARG A 27 -19.86 4.62 3.46
CA ARG A 27 -21.11 3.84 3.58
C ARG A 27 -21.36 2.89 2.41
N ILE A 28 -20.83 3.20 1.23
CA ILE A 28 -20.87 2.30 0.07
C ILE A 28 -19.84 1.19 0.28
N ALA A 29 -18.61 1.56 0.63
CA ALA A 29 -17.51 0.62 0.85
C ALA A 29 -17.81 -0.41 1.96
N GLU A 30 -18.49 -0.01 3.05
CA GLU A 30 -18.92 -0.95 4.10
C GLU A 30 -19.79 -2.10 3.55
N ARG A 31 -20.60 -1.85 2.51
CA ARG A 31 -21.42 -2.89 1.85
C ARG A 31 -20.59 -3.85 0.99
N GLU A 32 -19.47 -3.37 0.47
CA GLU A 32 -18.53 -4.14 -0.34
C GLU A 32 -17.46 -4.85 0.52
N MET A 33 -17.45 -4.63 1.84
CA MET A 33 -16.46 -5.22 2.77
C MET A 33 -17.12 -6.15 3.82
N PRO A 34 -17.88 -7.18 3.41
CA PRO A 34 -18.70 -7.98 4.33
C PRO A 34 -17.88 -8.73 5.39
N ALA A 35 -16.66 -9.18 5.06
CA ALA A 35 -15.78 -9.85 6.02
C ALA A 35 -15.39 -8.92 7.18
N LEU A 36 -14.93 -7.70 6.86
CA LEU A 36 -14.53 -6.72 7.85
C LEU A 36 -15.73 -6.25 8.68
N MET A 37 -16.88 -6.03 8.04
CA MET A 37 -18.12 -5.67 8.75
C MET A 37 -18.61 -6.80 9.68
N THR A 38 -18.44 -8.06 9.27
CA THR A 38 -18.74 -9.22 10.12
C THR A 38 -17.82 -9.28 11.34
N ILE A 39 -16.51 -9.02 11.16
CA ILE A 39 -15.55 -8.95 12.26
C ILE A 39 -15.93 -7.83 13.23
N ARG A 40 -16.20 -6.63 12.69
CA ARG A 40 -16.66 -5.46 13.45
C ARG A 40 -17.88 -5.82 14.29
N ALA A 41 -18.92 -6.38 13.68
CA ALA A 41 -20.15 -6.78 14.38
C ALA A 41 -19.91 -7.88 15.43
N LYS A 42 -19.11 -8.89 15.11
CA LYS A 42 -18.82 -10.03 16.00
C LYS A 42 -18.09 -9.61 17.26
N TYR A 43 -17.11 -8.71 17.15
CA TYR A 43 -16.22 -8.36 18.26
C TYR A 43 -16.54 -7.03 18.94
N ARG A 44 -17.49 -6.23 18.42
CA ARG A 44 -17.88 -4.94 19.01
C ARG A 44 -18.21 -5.05 20.49
N ALA A 45 -18.96 -6.05 20.94
CA ALA A 45 -19.30 -6.17 22.36
C ALA A 45 -18.12 -6.57 23.25
N ALA A 46 -17.13 -7.28 22.69
CA ALA A 46 -15.99 -7.80 23.43
C ALA A 46 -14.84 -6.79 23.58
N GLN A 47 -14.84 -5.71 22.78
CA GLN A 47 -13.81 -4.66 22.76
C GLN A 47 -12.37 -5.22 22.84
N PRO A 48 -11.98 -6.15 21.94
CA PRO A 48 -10.70 -6.85 22.06
C PRO A 48 -9.48 -5.94 21.87
N LEU A 49 -9.66 -4.74 21.32
CA LEU A 49 -8.62 -3.74 21.14
C LEU A 49 -8.69 -2.61 22.19
N GLU A 50 -9.47 -2.77 23.26
CA GLU A 50 -9.48 -1.81 24.35
C GLU A 50 -8.06 -1.60 24.91
N GLY A 51 -7.61 -0.35 24.96
CA GLY A 51 -6.25 0.01 25.37
C GLY A 51 -5.18 -0.13 24.28
N ALA A 52 -5.53 -0.64 23.09
CA ALA A 52 -4.65 -0.60 21.93
C ALA A 52 -4.45 0.85 21.46
N ARG A 53 -3.20 1.18 21.18
CA ARG A 53 -2.72 2.45 20.63
C ARG A 53 -1.97 2.11 19.36
N ILE A 54 -2.69 2.13 18.24
CA ILE A 54 -2.20 1.65 16.95
C ILE A 54 -1.66 2.84 16.16
N VAL A 55 -0.39 2.79 15.81
CA VAL A 55 0.18 3.67 14.79
C VAL A 55 0.07 2.98 13.44
N GLY A 56 -0.57 3.66 12.47
CA GLY A 56 -0.87 3.12 11.15
C GLY A 56 -0.19 3.91 10.04
N SER A 57 0.50 3.21 9.11
CA SER A 57 1.05 3.78 7.88
C SER A 57 0.66 2.93 6.67
N LEU A 58 -0.49 3.27 6.07
CA LEU A 58 -1.09 2.58 4.93
C LEU A 58 -1.72 3.62 4.01
N HIS A 59 -1.86 3.32 2.72
CA HIS A 59 -2.58 4.19 1.78
C HIS A 59 -3.88 4.74 2.38
N MET A 60 -4.01 6.08 2.50
CA MET A 60 -5.17 6.70 3.15
C MET A 60 -6.37 6.80 2.18
N THR A 61 -6.98 5.65 1.91
CA THR A 61 -8.11 5.46 0.99
C THR A 61 -9.43 5.29 1.73
N ILE A 62 -10.53 5.20 0.99
CA ILE A 62 -11.84 4.83 1.56
C ILE A 62 -11.81 3.44 2.22
N GLN A 63 -11.09 2.48 1.64
CA GLN A 63 -11.00 1.13 2.18
C GLN A 63 -10.24 1.14 3.52
N THR A 64 -9.15 1.89 3.59
CA THR A 64 -8.40 2.11 4.84
C THR A 64 -9.23 2.85 5.88
N ALA A 65 -10.07 3.81 5.46
CA ALA A 65 -10.98 4.48 6.38
C ALA A 65 -11.97 3.50 7.06
N VAL A 66 -12.50 2.50 6.31
CA VAL A 66 -13.34 1.42 6.89
C VAL A 66 -12.53 0.54 7.85
N LEU A 67 -11.26 0.26 7.55
CA LEU A 67 -10.34 -0.44 8.47
C LEU A 67 -10.15 0.36 9.77
N ILE A 68 -9.79 1.64 9.68
CA ILE A 68 -9.60 2.55 10.81
C ILE A 68 -10.83 2.55 11.72
N GLU A 69 -12.03 2.78 11.16
CA GLU A 69 -13.25 2.81 11.96
C GLU A 69 -13.58 1.44 12.55
N THR A 70 -13.15 0.34 11.93
CA THR A 70 -13.28 -0.99 12.53
C THR A 70 -12.37 -1.14 13.73
N LEU A 71 -11.12 -0.71 13.66
CA LEU A 71 -10.19 -0.78 14.79
C LEU A 71 -10.71 0.04 15.98
N VAL A 72 -11.18 1.26 15.71
CA VAL A 72 -11.77 2.15 16.73
C VAL A 72 -13.04 1.54 17.32
N ASP A 73 -13.94 1.00 16.49
CA ASP A 73 -15.17 0.33 16.95
C ASP A 73 -14.90 -0.91 17.83
N LEU A 74 -13.70 -1.48 17.73
CA LEU A 74 -13.25 -2.62 18.53
C LEU A 74 -12.43 -2.21 19.78
N GLY A 75 -12.30 -0.91 20.04
CA GLY A 75 -11.74 -0.35 21.28
C GLY A 75 -10.37 0.33 21.13
N ALA A 76 -9.79 0.36 19.92
CA ALA A 76 -8.49 0.97 19.70
C ALA A 76 -8.56 2.50 19.66
N SER A 77 -7.46 3.14 20.06
CA SER A 77 -7.12 4.50 19.62
C SER A 77 -6.07 4.42 18.52
N VAL A 78 -6.16 5.28 17.51
CA VAL A 78 -5.27 5.22 16.35
C VAL A 78 -4.69 6.58 16.00
N ARG A 79 -3.53 6.59 15.36
CA ARG A 79 -2.94 7.74 14.65
C ARG A 79 -2.45 7.25 13.31
N TRP A 80 -2.75 7.99 12.24
CA TRP A 80 -2.61 7.46 10.88
C TRP A 80 -1.87 8.39 9.91
N SER A 81 -1.04 7.81 9.05
CA SER A 81 -0.42 8.45 7.89
C SER A 81 -0.55 7.57 6.65
N SER A 82 -0.32 8.16 5.48
CA SER A 82 -0.19 7.40 4.24
C SER A 82 1.20 6.74 4.13
N CYS A 83 1.31 5.60 3.44
CA CYS A 83 2.60 4.99 3.07
C CYS A 83 3.06 5.36 1.64
N ASN A 84 2.33 6.25 0.96
CA ASN A 84 2.73 6.75 -0.35
C ASN A 84 2.15 8.14 -0.63
N ILE A 85 3.01 9.03 -1.15
CA ILE A 85 2.76 10.45 -1.43
C ILE A 85 1.57 10.73 -2.36
N PHE A 86 1.15 9.78 -3.20
CA PHE A 86 0.05 9.97 -4.15
C PHE A 86 -1.15 9.08 -3.90
N SER A 87 -1.11 8.23 -2.88
CA SER A 87 -2.15 7.20 -2.68
C SER A 87 -3.38 7.67 -1.91
N THR A 88 -3.24 8.77 -1.16
CA THR A 88 -4.33 9.34 -0.36
C THR A 88 -5.52 9.73 -1.25
N GLN A 89 -6.72 9.37 -0.79
CA GLN A 89 -7.97 9.95 -1.26
C GLN A 89 -8.39 11.04 -0.27
N ASP A 90 -8.28 12.32 -0.66
CA ASP A 90 -8.41 13.44 0.29
C ASP A 90 -9.77 13.47 1.01
N HIS A 91 -10.84 13.02 0.35
CA HIS A 91 -12.17 12.91 0.95
C HIS A 91 -12.25 11.79 2.02
N ALA A 92 -11.48 10.71 1.87
CA ALA A 92 -11.37 9.66 2.89
C ALA A 92 -10.62 10.20 4.13
N ALA A 93 -9.47 10.85 3.91
CA ALA A 93 -8.71 11.49 4.98
C ALA A 93 -9.56 12.54 5.73
N ALA A 94 -10.28 13.38 4.99
CA ALA A 94 -11.20 14.37 5.56
C ALA A 94 -12.32 13.73 6.40
N ALA A 95 -12.90 12.61 5.95
CA ALA A 95 -13.94 11.91 6.70
C ALA A 95 -13.44 11.30 8.01
N ILE A 96 -12.19 10.79 8.04
CA ILE A 96 -11.52 10.30 9.25
C ILE A 96 -11.18 11.45 10.20
N ALA A 97 -10.61 12.54 9.69
CA ALA A 97 -10.33 13.74 10.48
C ALA A 97 -11.60 14.32 11.12
N ALA A 98 -12.69 14.42 10.35
CA ALA A 98 -13.99 14.91 10.84
C ALA A 98 -14.63 13.98 11.88
N ALA A 99 -14.24 12.70 11.94
CA ALA A 99 -14.63 11.77 12.99
C ALA A 99 -13.80 11.95 14.28
N GLY A 100 -12.87 12.90 14.32
CA GLY A 100 -11.99 13.16 15.46
C GLY A 100 -10.83 12.18 15.58
N ILE A 101 -10.48 11.47 14.51
CA ILE A 101 -9.38 10.51 14.48
C ILE A 101 -8.14 11.19 13.88
N PRO A 102 -6.97 11.13 14.55
CA PRO A 102 -5.74 11.74 14.04
C PRO A 102 -5.28 11.10 12.72
N VAL A 103 -5.25 11.92 11.68
CA VAL A 103 -4.79 11.53 10.34
C VAL A 103 -3.96 12.66 9.72
N PHE A 104 -2.79 12.31 9.22
CA PHE A 104 -1.84 13.21 8.57
C PHE A 104 -1.55 12.64 7.19
N ALA A 105 -2.35 13.07 6.21
CA ALA A 105 -2.27 12.54 4.85
C ALA A 105 -2.97 13.46 3.85
N TRP A 106 -2.35 13.69 2.70
CA TRP A 106 -2.99 14.29 1.53
C TRP A 106 -2.39 13.73 0.24
N LYS A 107 -3.13 13.87 -0.87
CA LYS A 107 -2.61 13.48 -2.17
C LYS A 107 -1.61 14.52 -2.67
N GLY A 108 -0.44 14.08 -3.12
CA GLY A 108 0.59 14.96 -3.66
C GLY A 108 1.51 15.56 -2.60
N GLU A 109 1.76 14.80 -1.52
CA GLU A 109 2.82 15.12 -0.56
C GLU A 109 4.18 15.22 -1.25
N THR A 110 5.03 16.11 -0.77
CA THR A 110 6.47 16.03 -0.98
C THR A 110 7.08 14.96 -0.07
N GLU A 111 8.30 14.49 -0.37
CA GLU A 111 9.01 13.54 0.50
C GLU A 111 9.20 14.08 1.92
N GLU A 112 9.45 15.38 2.09
CA GLU A 112 9.57 16.00 3.41
C GLU A 112 8.25 15.95 4.18
N GLU A 113 7.13 16.22 3.50
CA GLU A 113 5.79 16.16 4.07
C GLU A 113 5.38 14.73 4.42
N TYR A 114 5.76 13.74 3.60
CA TYR A 114 5.52 12.32 3.85
C TYR A 114 6.16 11.87 5.16
N TRP A 115 7.46 12.11 5.33
CA TRP A 115 8.16 11.77 6.56
C TRP A 115 7.66 12.57 7.76
N TRP A 116 7.29 13.84 7.55
CA TRP A 116 6.66 14.65 8.58
C TRP A 116 5.33 14.05 9.03
N CYS A 117 4.50 13.55 8.11
CA CYS A 117 3.23 12.91 8.40
C CYS A 117 3.42 11.65 9.24
N ILE A 118 4.33 10.76 8.85
CA ILE A 118 4.67 9.55 9.63
C ILE A 118 5.12 9.96 11.04
N GLU A 119 6.00 10.95 11.17
CA GLU A 119 6.48 11.43 12.46
C GLU A 119 5.34 11.96 13.37
N GLN A 120 4.33 12.64 12.81
CA GLN A 120 3.17 13.11 13.57
C GLN A 120 2.33 11.97 14.16
N THR A 121 2.42 10.76 13.60
CA THR A 121 1.67 9.59 14.11
C THR A 121 2.34 8.92 15.31
N VAL A 122 3.65 9.10 15.50
CA VAL A 122 4.44 8.37 16.50
C VAL A 122 4.14 8.84 17.93
N ARG A 123 3.71 10.09 18.10
CA ARG A 123 3.32 10.67 19.39
C ARG A 123 2.02 11.46 19.26
N GLY A 124 1.19 11.43 20.30
CA GLY A 124 -0.02 12.24 20.39
C GLY A 124 -0.14 13.01 21.69
N SER A 125 -1.29 13.65 21.90
CA SER A 125 -1.60 14.34 23.15
C SER A 125 -1.61 13.40 24.35
N ASP A 126 -1.52 13.96 25.56
CA ASP A 126 -1.66 13.23 26.82
C ASP A 126 -0.71 12.03 27.00
N GLY A 127 0.46 12.10 26.36
CA GLY A 127 1.47 11.06 26.41
C GLY A 127 1.15 9.83 25.55
N TRP A 128 0.24 9.95 24.57
CA TRP A 128 -0.06 8.86 23.65
C TRP A 128 1.21 8.42 22.90
N THR A 129 1.53 7.13 23.02
CA THR A 129 2.57 6.44 22.26
C THR A 129 2.06 5.07 21.83
N PRO A 130 2.50 4.54 20.68
CA PRO A 130 1.96 3.30 20.17
C PRO A 130 2.34 2.10 21.04
N ASN A 131 1.45 1.11 21.10
CA ASN A 131 1.75 -0.24 21.57
C ASN A 131 1.51 -1.31 20.50
N LEU A 132 1.06 -0.93 19.30
CA LEU A 132 0.93 -1.77 18.12
C LEU A 132 1.26 -0.95 16.87
N ILE A 133 1.81 -1.62 15.85
CA ILE A 133 2.09 -1.04 14.54
C ILE A 133 1.24 -1.77 13.48
N LEU A 134 0.62 -1.00 12.57
CA LEU A 134 0.04 -1.51 11.34
C LEU A 134 0.76 -0.80 10.18
N ASP A 135 1.48 -1.55 9.36
CA ASP A 135 2.40 -0.98 8.37
C ASP A 135 2.20 -1.61 7.00
N ASP A 136 2.48 -0.83 5.96
CA ASP A 136 2.53 -1.25 4.57
C ASP A 136 3.82 -0.72 3.93
N GLY A 137 4.75 -1.63 3.69
CA GLY A 137 6.03 -1.35 3.04
C GLY A 137 7.19 -1.18 4.01
N GLY A 138 6.93 -1.00 5.30
CA GLY A 138 7.93 -1.04 6.38
C GLY A 138 8.58 0.29 6.75
N ASP A 139 8.11 1.43 6.21
CA ASP A 139 8.72 2.75 6.46
C ASP A 139 8.48 3.23 7.89
N LEU A 140 7.27 3.08 8.41
CA LEU A 140 6.95 3.42 9.80
C LEU A 140 7.71 2.51 10.76
N THR A 141 7.79 1.21 10.47
CA THR A 141 8.56 0.26 11.26
C THR A 141 10.04 0.62 11.27
N GLY A 142 10.62 0.96 10.11
CA GLY A 142 12.00 1.42 10.00
C GLY A 142 12.24 2.70 10.79
N LEU A 143 11.37 3.69 10.63
CA LEU A 143 11.45 4.96 11.36
C LEU A 143 11.44 4.75 12.88
N ILE A 144 10.56 3.90 13.41
CA ILE A 144 10.52 3.61 14.85
C ILE A 144 11.79 2.87 15.29
N HIS A 145 12.29 1.90 14.52
CA HIS A 145 13.51 1.16 14.86
C HIS A 145 14.76 2.05 14.87
N GLU A 146 14.84 3.02 13.97
CA GLU A 146 16.02 3.86 13.79
C GLU A 146 15.97 5.14 14.64
N LYS A 147 14.82 5.82 14.72
CA LYS A 147 14.70 7.14 15.33
C LYS A 147 14.01 7.15 16.69
N HIS A 148 13.13 6.18 16.97
CA HIS A 148 12.40 6.08 18.25
C HIS A 148 12.54 4.70 18.92
N PRO A 149 13.76 4.15 19.04
CA PRO A 149 13.95 2.79 19.57
C PRO A 149 13.47 2.63 21.01
N GLU A 150 13.37 3.72 21.78
CA GLU A 150 12.84 3.71 23.13
C GLU A 150 11.35 3.35 23.20
N LEU A 151 10.59 3.55 22.11
CA LEU A 151 9.18 3.17 22.05
C LEU A 151 8.97 1.67 21.87
N LEU A 152 9.94 0.95 21.29
CA LEU A 152 9.82 -0.48 20.97
C LEU A 152 9.56 -1.35 22.20
N ALA A 153 10.05 -0.94 23.38
CA ALA A 153 9.80 -1.66 24.64
C ALA A 153 8.30 -1.69 25.02
N GLY A 154 7.52 -0.71 24.57
CA GLY A 154 6.07 -0.63 24.77
C GLY A 154 5.24 -1.23 23.63
N ILE A 155 5.86 -1.63 22.52
CA ILE A 155 5.18 -2.12 21.32
C ILE A 155 5.14 -3.64 21.31
N HIS A 156 3.94 -4.19 21.19
CA HIS A 156 3.69 -5.63 21.26
C HIS A 156 3.89 -6.35 19.94
N GLY A 157 3.89 -5.63 18.81
CA GLY A 157 4.17 -6.19 17.51
C GLY A 157 3.76 -5.29 16.35
N VAL A 158 4.11 -5.74 15.14
CA VAL A 158 3.72 -5.14 13.86
C VAL A 158 2.90 -6.13 13.03
N SER A 159 1.84 -5.64 12.38
CA SER A 159 1.15 -6.36 11.30
C SER A 159 1.51 -5.70 9.96
N GLU A 160 2.18 -6.43 9.09
CA GLU A 160 2.73 -5.90 7.84
C GLU A 160 1.98 -6.44 6.61
N GLU A 161 1.56 -5.50 5.77
CA GLU A 161 0.63 -5.73 4.65
C GLU A 161 1.31 -6.27 3.38
N THR A 162 2.53 -5.83 3.04
CA THR A 162 3.10 -6.09 1.72
C THR A 162 4.36 -6.95 1.71
N THR A 163 4.60 -7.61 0.57
CA THR A 163 5.78 -8.44 0.32
C THR A 163 7.08 -7.67 0.62
N THR A 164 7.16 -6.40 0.24
CA THR A 164 8.34 -5.55 0.45
C THR A 164 8.60 -5.31 1.94
N GLY A 165 7.57 -4.94 2.71
CA GLY A 165 7.73 -4.74 4.15
C GLY A 165 8.08 -6.04 4.87
N VAL A 166 7.47 -7.16 4.48
CA VAL A 166 7.83 -8.49 5.01
C VAL A 166 9.29 -8.83 4.72
N HIS A 167 9.80 -8.54 3.53
CA HIS A 167 11.22 -8.74 3.20
C HIS A 167 12.13 -7.94 4.14
N ARG A 168 11.82 -6.66 4.38
CA ARG A 168 12.56 -5.80 5.33
C ARG A 168 12.53 -6.39 6.74
N LEU A 169 11.38 -6.84 7.21
CA LEU A 169 11.24 -7.48 8.53
C LEU A 169 12.06 -8.76 8.65
N LEU A 170 12.06 -9.60 7.61
CA LEU A 170 12.86 -10.82 7.58
C LEU A 170 14.36 -10.51 7.59
N ASP A 171 14.80 -9.47 6.87
CA ASP A 171 16.19 -9.06 6.89
C ASP A 171 16.60 -8.53 8.26
N MET A 172 15.77 -7.68 8.88
CA MET A 172 15.98 -7.23 10.26
C MET A 172 16.04 -8.41 11.25
N LEU A 173 15.19 -9.43 11.06
CA LEU A 173 15.21 -10.64 11.88
C LEU A 173 16.51 -11.43 11.69
N LYS A 174 16.95 -11.66 10.45
CA LYS A 174 18.19 -12.39 10.13
C LYS A 174 19.42 -11.74 10.76
N ILE A 175 19.49 -10.40 10.78
CA ILE A 175 20.62 -9.65 11.35
C ILE A 175 20.43 -9.28 12.84
N GLY A 176 19.33 -9.70 13.48
CA GLY A 176 19.07 -9.48 14.91
C GLY A 176 18.67 -8.05 15.30
N THR A 177 18.24 -7.23 14.35
CA THR A 177 17.83 -5.83 14.59
C THR A 177 16.33 -5.69 14.85
N LEU A 178 15.48 -6.63 14.42
CA LEU A 178 14.04 -6.61 14.71
C LEU A 178 13.79 -6.78 16.22
N LYS A 179 13.10 -5.81 16.86
CA LYS A 179 12.91 -5.79 18.33
C LYS A 179 11.53 -6.21 18.81
N ILE A 180 10.57 -6.31 17.89
CA ILE A 180 9.18 -6.66 18.17
C ILE A 180 8.74 -7.81 17.26
N PRO A 181 7.80 -8.67 17.66
CA PRO A 181 7.29 -9.72 16.79
C PRO A 181 6.50 -9.10 15.62
N ALA A 182 6.43 -9.84 14.52
CA ALA A 182 5.72 -9.42 13.32
C ALA A 182 4.74 -10.49 12.84
N ILE A 183 3.58 -10.06 12.35
CA ILE A 183 2.65 -10.88 11.57
C ILE A 183 2.79 -10.47 10.11
N ASN A 184 3.14 -11.45 9.29
CA ASN A 184 3.08 -11.35 7.84
C ASN A 184 1.60 -11.52 7.42
N VAL A 185 0.90 -10.41 7.18
CA VAL A 185 -0.48 -10.42 6.69
C VAL A 185 -0.50 -10.81 5.21
N ASN A 186 0.51 -10.38 4.45
CA ASN A 186 0.64 -10.60 3.02
C ASN A 186 0.42 -12.07 2.61
N ASP A 187 1.06 -13.01 3.32
CA ASP A 187 1.06 -14.43 2.94
C ASP A 187 -0.22 -15.19 3.33
N SER A 188 -1.18 -14.51 3.95
CA SER A 188 -2.55 -15.04 3.98
C SER A 188 -3.06 -15.20 2.55
N VAL A 189 -3.65 -16.35 2.23
CA VAL A 189 -4.17 -16.63 0.86
C VAL A 189 -5.22 -15.60 0.44
N THR A 190 -6.05 -15.15 1.39
CA THR A 190 -7.07 -14.10 1.18
C THR A 190 -6.49 -12.70 1.04
N LYS A 191 -5.16 -12.53 1.19
CA LYS A 191 -4.41 -11.32 0.88
C LYS A 191 -3.59 -11.55 -0.39
N SER A 192 -2.45 -12.25 -0.35
CA SER A 192 -1.55 -12.46 -1.50
C SER A 192 -2.24 -12.94 -2.78
N LYS A 193 -3.08 -13.98 -2.68
CA LYS A 193 -3.74 -14.58 -3.86
C LYS A 193 -5.06 -13.92 -4.22
N ASN A 194 -5.46 -12.90 -3.45
CA ASN A 194 -6.64 -12.08 -3.68
C ASN A 194 -6.26 -10.66 -4.10
N ASP A 195 -5.78 -9.86 -3.14
CA ASP A 195 -5.39 -8.46 -3.30
C ASP A 195 -4.29 -8.30 -4.35
N ASN A 196 -3.09 -8.85 -4.11
CA ASN A 196 -1.92 -8.57 -4.95
C ASN A 196 -2.18 -8.96 -6.41
N LYS A 197 -3.03 -9.96 -6.65
CA LYS A 197 -3.34 -10.46 -7.99
C LYS A 197 -4.60 -9.81 -8.60
N TYR A 198 -5.75 -9.94 -7.96
CA TYR A 198 -7.02 -9.46 -8.52
C TYR A 198 -7.23 -7.96 -8.31
N GLY A 199 -6.68 -7.39 -7.23
CA GLY A 199 -6.60 -5.95 -7.02
C GLY A 199 -5.85 -5.28 -8.17
N CYS A 200 -4.62 -5.72 -8.45
CA CYS A 200 -3.83 -5.20 -9.59
C CYS A 200 -4.50 -5.49 -10.93
N ARG A 201 -5.18 -6.63 -11.10
CA ARG A 201 -5.98 -6.90 -12.29
C ARG A 201 -7.05 -5.83 -12.52
N HIS A 202 -7.72 -5.39 -11.46
CA HIS A 202 -8.74 -4.35 -11.55
C HIS A 202 -8.14 -2.96 -11.75
N SER A 203 -7.18 -2.58 -10.92
CA SER A 203 -6.73 -1.19 -10.80
C SER A 203 -5.68 -0.75 -11.81
N LEU A 204 -4.88 -1.66 -12.38
CA LEU A 204 -3.81 -1.26 -13.31
C LEU A 204 -4.37 -0.62 -14.59
N ASN A 205 -5.24 -1.31 -15.33
CA ASN A 205 -5.82 -0.73 -16.55
C ASN A 205 -6.65 0.52 -16.25
N ASP A 206 -7.32 0.58 -15.09
CA ASP A 206 -8.09 1.74 -14.66
C ASP A 206 -7.18 2.96 -14.48
N ALA A 207 -6.06 2.81 -13.76
CA ALA A 207 -5.10 3.89 -13.58
C ALA A 207 -4.53 4.38 -14.92
N ILE A 208 -4.19 3.48 -15.85
CA ILE A 208 -3.68 3.87 -17.18
C ILE A 208 -4.75 4.65 -17.97
N LYS A 209 -6.00 4.17 -17.96
CA LYS A 209 -7.12 4.85 -18.62
C LYS A 209 -7.35 6.24 -18.05
N ARG A 210 -7.45 6.37 -16.72
CA ARG A 210 -7.64 7.69 -16.07
C ARG A 210 -6.49 8.66 -16.33
N ALA A 211 -5.26 8.16 -16.43
CA ALA A 211 -4.09 9.00 -16.60
C ALA A 211 -3.85 9.45 -18.05
N THR A 212 -4.25 8.65 -19.03
CA THR A 212 -3.83 8.83 -20.43
C THR A 212 -4.95 8.79 -21.45
N ASP A 213 -6.13 8.26 -21.09
CA ASP A 213 -7.23 7.92 -21.99
C ASP A 213 -6.78 7.10 -23.22
N HIS A 214 -5.60 6.46 -23.16
CA HIS A 214 -5.06 5.71 -24.26
C HIS A 214 -5.92 4.48 -24.54
N LEU A 215 -6.28 4.29 -25.81
CA LEU A 215 -6.68 2.98 -26.29
C LEU A 215 -5.56 1.98 -25.99
N LEU A 216 -5.90 0.87 -25.33
CA LEU A 216 -4.97 -0.21 -25.00
C LEU A 216 -4.99 -1.31 -26.06
N SER A 217 -6.15 -1.66 -26.59
CA SER A 217 -6.32 -2.78 -27.52
C SER A 217 -5.41 -2.66 -28.75
N GLY A 218 -4.70 -3.74 -29.08
CA GLY A 218 -3.78 -3.83 -30.22
C GLY A 218 -2.37 -3.29 -29.97
N LYS A 219 -2.11 -2.61 -28.84
CA LYS A 219 -0.77 -2.15 -28.43
C LYS A 219 0.06 -3.25 -27.79
N GLN A 220 1.38 -3.07 -27.79
CA GLN A 220 2.35 -3.99 -27.17
C GLN A 220 2.68 -3.54 -25.75
N ALA A 221 2.57 -4.46 -24.79
CA ALA A 221 3.00 -4.21 -23.41
C ALA A 221 4.10 -5.18 -22.98
N LEU A 222 5.01 -4.71 -22.14
CA LEU A 222 5.99 -5.53 -21.44
C LEU A 222 5.74 -5.44 -19.93
N VAL A 223 5.42 -6.59 -19.31
CA VAL A 223 5.31 -6.70 -17.85
C VAL A 223 6.59 -7.32 -17.32
N ILE A 224 7.27 -6.59 -16.42
CA ILE A 224 8.52 -7.01 -15.80
C ILE A 224 8.18 -7.62 -14.42
N GLY A 225 8.41 -8.92 -14.29
CA GLY A 225 7.95 -9.74 -13.17
C GLY A 225 6.59 -10.39 -13.42
N TYR A 226 6.44 -11.61 -12.91
CA TYR A 226 5.26 -12.46 -13.03
C TYR A 226 4.96 -13.18 -11.71
N GLY A 227 5.24 -12.53 -10.57
CA GLY A 227 4.71 -12.88 -9.27
C GLY A 227 3.18 -12.65 -9.18
N ASP A 228 2.60 -12.54 -7.98
CA ASP A 228 1.15 -12.31 -7.87
C ASP A 228 0.71 -10.98 -8.50
N VAL A 229 1.47 -9.89 -8.27
CA VAL A 229 1.25 -8.59 -8.92
C VAL A 229 1.42 -8.70 -10.43
N GLY A 230 2.53 -9.28 -10.90
CA GLY A 230 2.78 -9.47 -12.33
C GLY A 230 1.69 -10.26 -13.06
N LYS A 231 1.19 -11.34 -12.44
CA LYS A 231 0.04 -12.12 -12.95
C LYS A 231 -1.22 -11.27 -13.08
N GLY A 232 -1.53 -10.51 -12.03
CA GLY A 232 -2.66 -9.58 -12.03
C GLY A 232 -2.56 -8.52 -13.13
N SER A 233 -1.39 -7.89 -13.20
CA SER A 233 -1.05 -6.83 -14.16
C SER A 233 -1.12 -7.31 -15.60
N ALA A 234 -0.46 -8.44 -15.92
CA ALA A 234 -0.52 -9.03 -17.26
C ALA A 234 -1.96 -9.36 -17.68
N ALA A 235 -2.75 -9.94 -16.76
CA ALA A 235 -4.16 -10.21 -17.01
C ALA A 235 -4.99 -8.92 -17.22
N SER A 236 -4.67 -7.84 -16.49
CA SER A 236 -5.31 -6.51 -16.62
C SER A 236 -5.13 -5.93 -18.01
N LEU A 237 -3.95 -6.10 -18.61
CA LEU A 237 -3.63 -5.56 -19.93
C LEU A 237 -4.14 -6.49 -21.04
N ARG A 238 -3.96 -7.81 -20.91
CA ARG A 238 -4.40 -8.78 -21.90
C ARG A 238 -5.92 -8.77 -22.10
N GLN A 239 -6.69 -8.63 -21.02
CA GLN A 239 -8.16 -8.58 -21.12
C GLN A 239 -8.67 -7.35 -21.88
N GLU A 240 -7.86 -6.29 -21.95
CA GLU A 240 -8.13 -5.07 -22.74
C GLU A 240 -7.66 -5.21 -24.20
N GLY A 241 -7.15 -6.38 -24.60
CA GLY A 241 -6.68 -6.66 -25.94
C GLY A 241 -5.25 -6.21 -26.24
N MET A 242 -4.43 -5.91 -25.22
CA MET A 242 -2.99 -5.69 -25.43
C MET A 242 -2.29 -7.01 -25.77
N ILE A 243 -1.25 -6.91 -26.60
CA ILE A 243 -0.31 -8.00 -26.83
C ILE A 243 0.76 -7.91 -25.74
N VAL A 244 0.61 -8.73 -24.70
CA VAL A 244 1.44 -8.69 -23.51
C VAL A 244 2.61 -9.68 -23.62
N LYS A 245 3.81 -9.17 -23.38
CA LYS A 245 5.04 -9.95 -23.17
C LYS A 245 5.45 -9.88 -21.70
N VAL A 246 6.17 -10.89 -21.22
CA VAL A 246 6.60 -11.00 -19.83
C VAL A 246 8.10 -11.22 -19.74
N THR A 247 8.75 -10.54 -18.80
CA THR A 247 10.14 -10.80 -18.39
C THR A 247 10.14 -11.41 -16.99
N GLU A 248 10.89 -12.50 -16.80
CA GLU A 248 11.03 -13.15 -15.49
C GLU A 248 12.43 -13.72 -15.26
N ILE A 249 12.87 -13.68 -14.00
CA ILE A 249 14.08 -14.33 -13.52
C ILE A 249 13.80 -15.67 -12.85
N ASP A 250 12.60 -15.85 -12.29
CA ASP A 250 12.19 -17.12 -11.69
C ASP A 250 11.64 -18.03 -12.80
N PRO A 251 12.30 -19.16 -13.11
CA PRO A 251 11.87 -20.05 -14.20
C PRO A 251 10.50 -20.69 -13.95
N ILE A 252 10.06 -20.82 -12.69
CA ILE A 252 8.73 -21.34 -12.34
C ILE A 252 7.67 -20.30 -12.70
N CYS A 253 7.88 -19.04 -12.33
CA CYS A 253 7.00 -17.94 -12.74
C CYS A 253 6.99 -17.77 -14.26
N ALA A 254 8.15 -17.88 -14.90
CA ALA A 254 8.27 -17.81 -16.35
C ALA A 254 7.48 -18.94 -17.04
N MET A 255 7.61 -20.18 -16.55
CA MET A 255 6.82 -21.31 -17.04
C MET A 255 5.31 -21.06 -16.90
N GLN A 256 4.86 -20.47 -15.79
CA GLN A 256 3.45 -20.09 -15.62
C GLN A 256 3.01 -19.06 -16.66
N ALA A 257 3.83 -18.05 -16.95
CA ALA A 257 3.52 -17.05 -17.98
C ALA A 257 3.33 -17.69 -19.37
N CYS A 258 4.20 -18.63 -19.75
CA CYS A 258 4.04 -19.40 -20.98
C CYS A 258 2.71 -20.17 -21.01
N MET A 259 2.37 -20.87 -19.92
CA MET A 259 1.14 -21.66 -19.83
C MET A 259 -0.12 -20.78 -19.84
N ASP A 260 -0.02 -19.56 -19.31
CA ASP A 260 -1.09 -18.56 -19.33
C ASP A 260 -1.23 -17.84 -20.70
N GLY A 261 -0.36 -18.15 -21.66
CA GLY A 261 -0.40 -17.69 -23.04
C GLY A 261 0.42 -16.43 -23.33
N TYR A 262 1.42 -16.11 -22.50
CA TYR A 262 2.32 -14.98 -22.70
C TYR A 262 3.65 -15.41 -23.33
N GLU A 263 4.19 -14.55 -24.19
CA GLU A 263 5.54 -14.70 -24.71
C GLU A 263 6.56 -14.22 -23.67
N LEU A 264 7.53 -15.08 -23.35
CA LEU A 264 8.67 -14.71 -22.50
C LEU A 264 9.75 -14.04 -23.31
N VAL A 265 10.20 -12.89 -22.84
CA VAL A 265 11.28 -12.11 -23.44
C VAL A 265 12.19 -11.56 -22.35
N SER A 266 13.30 -10.96 -22.76
CA SER A 266 14.18 -10.19 -21.88
C SER A 266 14.45 -8.83 -22.52
N PRO A 267 14.49 -7.73 -21.74
CA PRO A 267 14.93 -6.43 -22.24
C PRO A 267 16.42 -6.43 -22.62
N TYR A 268 17.16 -7.47 -22.24
CA TYR A 268 18.57 -7.65 -22.54
C TYR A 268 18.81 -8.84 -23.48
N LEU A 269 19.78 -8.71 -24.37
CA LEU A 269 20.23 -9.73 -25.30
C LEU A 269 20.67 -10.99 -24.53
N ASN A 270 20.10 -12.14 -24.92
CA ASN A 270 20.34 -13.44 -24.28
C ASN A 270 19.99 -13.49 -22.77
N GLY A 271 19.22 -12.53 -22.25
CA GLY A 271 18.90 -12.47 -20.82
C GLY A 271 20.02 -11.89 -19.94
N VAL A 272 21.06 -11.29 -20.52
CA VAL A 272 22.24 -10.83 -19.76
C VAL A 272 22.27 -9.31 -19.66
N ASN A 273 21.98 -8.77 -18.47
CA ASN A 273 22.15 -7.35 -18.18
C ASN A 273 23.65 -7.04 -17.98
N THR A 274 24.28 -6.38 -18.96
CA THR A 274 25.69 -5.97 -18.91
C THR A 274 25.92 -4.69 -18.09
N GLY A 275 24.85 -4.00 -17.68
CA GLY A 275 24.92 -2.70 -17.01
C GLY A 275 25.18 -1.53 -17.97
N ASP A 276 25.18 -1.77 -19.27
CA ASP A 276 25.37 -0.76 -20.32
C ASP A 276 24.41 -0.97 -21.51
N ASP A 277 24.39 0.00 -22.42
CA ASP A 277 23.50 0.00 -23.59
C ASP A 277 23.78 -1.15 -24.58
N SER A 278 24.98 -1.73 -24.55
CA SER A 278 25.38 -2.77 -25.50
C SER A 278 24.65 -4.09 -25.29
N GLY A 279 24.17 -4.33 -24.07
CA GLY A 279 23.40 -5.51 -23.71
C GLY A 279 21.90 -5.39 -23.97
N VAL A 280 21.39 -4.22 -24.38
CA VAL A 280 19.95 -3.95 -24.52
C VAL A 280 19.39 -4.49 -25.83
N ASP A 281 18.23 -5.17 -25.78
CA ASP A 281 17.48 -5.54 -26.97
C ASP A 281 16.63 -4.36 -27.47
N HIS A 282 17.29 -3.48 -28.21
CA HIS A 282 16.66 -2.31 -28.84
C HIS A 282 15.54 -2.67 -29.83
N THR A 283 15.60 -3.86 -30.44
CA THR A 283 14.58 -4.29 -31.42
C THR A 283 13.28 -4.69 -30.74
N LEU A 284 13.37 -5.33 -29.57
CA LEU A 284 12.23 -5.60 -28.71
C LEU A 284 11.67 -4.30 -28.14
N LEU A 285 12.51 -3.53 -27.44
CA LEU A 285 12.05 -2.35 -26.69
C LEU A 285 11.51 -1.24 -27.59
N GLY A 286 12.04 -1.09 -28.81
CA GLY A 286 11.52 -0.14 -29.80
C GLY A 286 10.10 -0.40 -30.29
N LYS A 287 9.48 -1.53 -29.89
CA LYS A 287 8.09 -1.89 -30.24
C LYS A 287 7.13 -1.82 -29.06
N ILE A 288 7.61 -1.55 -27.84
CA ILE A 288 6.78 -1.58 -26.63
C ILE A 288 6.13 -0.22 -26.41
N ASP A 289 4.80 -0.20 -26.28
CA ASP A 289 4.03 1.02 -26.03
C ASP A 289 3.84 1.28 -24.52
N LEU A 290 3.94 0.23 -23.69
CA LEU A 290 3.72 0.28 -22.26
C LEU A 290 4.65 -0.70 -21.54
N ILE A 291 5.38 -0.21 -20.54
CA ILE A 291 6.15 -1.04 -19.61
C ILE A 291 5.50 -0.95 -18.22
N VAL A 292 5.37 -2.08 -17.53
CA VAL A 292 4.87 -2.15 -16.14
C VAL A 292 5.81 -2.99 -15.30
N THR A 293 6.36 -2.42 -14.23
CA THR A 293 7.24 -3.11 -13.28
C THR A 293 6.45 -3.66 -12.10
N THR A 294 6.70 -4.93 -11.74
CA THR A 294 5.92 -5.64 -10.71
C THR A 294 6.77 -6.51 -9.79
N THR A 295 8.08 -6.25 -9.74
CA THR A 295 9.08 -7.14 -9.12
C THR A 295 9.29 -6.88 -7.63
N GLY A 296 9.07 -5.65 -7.15
CA GLY A 296 9.56 -5.22 -5.84
C GLY A 296 11.11 -5.16 -5.76
N ASN A 297 11.79 -5.23 -6.90
CA ASN A 297 13.25 -5.21 -7.01
C ASN A 297 13.73 -3.86 -7.59
N VAL A 298 15.04 -3.63 -7.58
CA VAL A 298 15.67 -2.38 -8.01
C VAL A 298 16.24 -2.49 -9.43
N ASN A 299 16.09 -1.41 -10.22
CA ASN A 299 16.68 -1.24 -11.55
C ASN A 299 16.39 -2.40 -12.51
N VAL A 300 15.10 -2.71 -12.66
CA VAL A 300 14.56 -3.81 -13.48
C VAL A 300 14.00 -3.35 -14.81
#